data_AF-A0A2T3B534-F1
#
_entry.id   AF-A0A2T3B534-F1
#
_cell.length_a   1.000
_cell.length_b   1.000
_cell.length_c   1.000
_cell.angle_alpha   90.00
_cell.angle_beta   90.00
_cell.angle_gamma   90.00
#
_symmetry.space_group_name_H-M   'P 1'
#
loop_
_entity.id
_entity.type
_entity.pdbx_description
1 polymer ?
#
loop_
_entity_poly.entity_id
_entity_poly.type
_entity_poly.pdbx_seq_one_letter_code
_entity_poly.pdbx_strand_id
1 'polypeptide(L)'
;MPRKPTNWRMYGKMAAALIVCGVGGPAFVYYVSPTEEELFQKYNPDLQRRSLQNRYERQKEFDDFVTKLKEYSKSNRPIWEEAAIAERKAKEGKIEEEMKLMEEIRARKEEMKKSGTKLVPGGSL
;
A
#
# COMPACT_ATOMS: atom_id res chain seq x y z
N MET A 1 15.83 42.44 -42.00
CA MET A 1 16.11 41.05 -42.43
C MET A 1 14.78 40.39 -42.81
N PRO A 2 14.63 39.79 -44.00
CA PRO A 2 13.39 39.12 -44.40
C PRO A 2 13.17 37.83 -43.59
N ARG A 3 11.93 37.56 -43.13
CA ARG A 3 11.59 36.36 -42.37
C ARG A 3 11.54 35.13 -43.28
N LYS A 4 12.20 34.04 -42.89
CA LYS A 4 12.13 32.76 -43.62
C LYS A 4 10.69 32.22 -43.59
N PRO A 5 10.16 31.69 -44.71
CA PRO A 5 8.85 31.06 -44.72
C PRO A 5 8.87 29.78 -43.87
N THR A 6 7.83 29.60 -43.06
CA THR A 6 7.69 28.46 -42.14
C THR A 6 7.18 27.23 -42.91
N ASN A 7 7.89 26.10 -42.78
CA ASN A 7 7.56 24.84 -43.46
C ASN A 7 6.40 24.08 -42.78
N TRP A 8 5.16 24.52 -42.99
CA TRP A 8 3.95 23.92 -42.42
C TRP A 8 3.79 22.41 -42.69
N ARG A 9 4.27 21.91 -43.83
CA ARG A 9 4.26 20.47 -44.16
C ARG A 9 5.11 19.64 -43.19
N MET A 10 6.24 20.19 -42.73
CA MET A 10 7.11 19.51 -41.76
C MET A 10 6.43 19.45 -40.40
N TYR A 11 5.88 20.56 -39.93
CA TYR A 11 5.17 20.63 -38.65
C TYR A 11 3.94 19.72 -38.64
N GLY A 12 3.18 19.64 -39.74
CA GLY A 12 2.07 18.70 -39.87
C GLY A 12 2.50 17.23 -39.71
N LYS A 13 3.63 16.82 -40.34
CA LYS A 13 4.18 15.47 -40.16
C LYS A 13 4.65 15.22 -38.73
N MET A 14 5.31 16.19 -38.10
CA MET A 14 5.77 16.07 -36.72
C MET A 14 4.60 15.96 -35.73
N ALA A 15 3.54 16.75 -35.92
CA ALA A 15 2.33 16.68 -35.10
C ALA A 15 1.64 15.32 -35.24
N ALA A 16 1.52 14.80 -36.47
CA ALA A 16 0.96 13.48 -36.70
C ALA A 16 1.77 12.37 -36.00
N ALA A 17 3.10 12.42 -36.10
CA ALA A 17 3.98 11.46 -35.42
C ALA A 17 3.83 11.53 -33.89
N LEU A 18 3.75 12.73 -33.32
CA LEU A 18 3.52 12.92 -31.88
C LEU A 18 2.17 12.35 -31.42
N ILE A 19 1.11 12.55 -32.21
CA ILE A 19 -0.21 12.00 -31.89
C ILE A 19 -0.19 10.48 -31.95
N VAL A 20 0.40 9.90 -33.01
CA VAL A 20 0.48 8.45 -33.18
C VAL A 20 1.31 7.81 -32.07
N CYS A 21 2.47 8.37 -31.72
CA CYS A 21 3.28 7.80 -30.65
C CYS A 21 2.70 8.10 -29.25
N GLY A 22 2.21 9.31 -29.02
CA GLY A 22 1.73 9.77 -27.72
C GLY A 22 0.38 9.18 -27.33
N VAL A 23 -0.54 8.98 -28.28
CA VAL A 23 -1.86 8.39 -28.03
C VAL A 23 -1.92 6.95 -28.52
N GLY A 24 -1.41 6.69 -29.73
CA GLY A 24 -1.44 5.35 -30.31
C GLY A 24 -0.58 4.34 -29.55
N GLY A 25 0.56 4.78 -28.98
CA GLY A 25 1.38 3.93 -28.11
C GLY A 25 0.61 3.40 -26.90
N PRO A 26 0.11 4.28 -26.00
CA PRO A 26 -0.71 3.86 -24.88
C PRO A 26 -1.98 3.10 -25.29
N ALA A 27 -2.68 3.54 -26.35
CA ALA A 27 -3.88 2.86 -26.83
C ALA A 27 -3.59 1.43 -27.30
N PHE A 28 -2.47 1.20 -27.98
CA PHE A 28 -2.04 -0.14 -28.38
C PHE A 28 -1.70 -1.02 -27.18
N VAL A 29 -1.03 -0.47 -26.17
CA VAL A 29 -0.76 -1.19 -24.92
C VAL A 29 -2.06 -1.59 -24.23
N TYR A 30 -3.04 -0.69 -24.11
CA TYR A 30 -4.34 -1.00 -23.53
C TYR A 30 -5.11 -2.07 -24.32
N TYR A 31 -4.96 -2.08 -25.65
CA TYR A 31 -5.62 -3.06 -26.50
C TYR A 31 -5.04 -4.47 -26.35
N VAL A 32 -3.71 -4.60 -26.18
CA VAL A 32 -3.04 -5.91 -26.10
C VAL A 32 -2.94 -6.42 -24.67
N SER A 33 -2.89 -5.52 -23.69
CA SER A 33 -2.77 -5.92 -22.28
C SER A 33 -4.07 -6.57 -21.81
N PRO A 34 -4.02 -7.80 -21.26
CA PRO A 34 -5.21 -8.47 -20.76
C PRO A 34 -5.80 -7.69 -19.60
N THR A 35 -7.13 -7.75 -19.47
CA THR A 35 -7.83 -7.14 -18.33
C THR A 35 -7.56 -7.92 -17.04
N GLU A 36 -7.78 -7.28 -15.88
CA GLU A 36 -7.58 -7.94 -14.58
C GLU A 36 -8.46 -9.19 -14.42
N GLU A 37 -9.65 -9.18 -15.00
CA GLU A 37 -10.59 -10.31 -14.94
C GLU A 37 -10.12 -11.50 -15.79
N GLU A 38 -9.61 -11.24 -17.00
CA GLU A 38 -9.00 -12.27 -17.85
C GLU A 38 -7.74 -12.85 -17.21
N LEU A 39 -6.96 -12.01 -16.54
CA LEU A 39 -5.77 -12.45 -15.82
C LEU A 39 -6.15 -13.31 -14.61
N PHE A 40 -7.18 -12.91 -13.86
CA PHE A 40 -7.70 -13.66 -12.71
C PHE A 40 -8.21 -15.05 -13.12
N GLN A 41 -8.91 -15.16 -14.25
CA GLN A 41 -9.38 -16.45 -14.76
C GLN A 41 -8.23 -17.42 -15.10
N LYS A 42 -7.06 -16.90 -15.48
CA LYS A 42 -5.86 -17.70 -15.77
C LYS A 42 -5.08 -18.13 -14.53
N TYR A 43 -5.43 -17.63 -13.34
CA TYR A 43 -4.77 -18.02 -12.09
C TYR A 43 -5.14 -19.43 -11.65
N ASN A 44 -4.24 -20.05 -10.88
CA ASN A 44 -4.51 -21.30 -10.17
C ASN A 44 -5.70 -21.08 -9.18
N PRO A 45 -6.64 -22.04 -9.03
CA PRO A 45 -7.78 -21.93 -8.12
C PRO A 45 -7.44 -21.47 -6.69
N ASP A 46 -6.29 -21.84 -6.15
CA ASP A 46 -5.89 -21.40 -4.80
C ASP A 46 -5.53 -19.92 -4.75
N LEU A 47 -4.92 -19.38 -5.80
CA LEU A 47 -4.62 -17.96 -5.91
C LEU A 47 -5.89 -17.13 -6.12
N GLN A 48 -6.83 -17.65 -6.91
CA GLN A 48 -8.14 -17.02 -7.08
C GLN A 48 -8.84 -16.84 -5.73
N ARG A 49 -8.92 -17.91 -4.92
CA ARG A 49 -9.50 -17.85 -3.56
C ARG A 49 -8.81 -16.82 -2.68
N ARG A 50 -7.48 -16.82 -2.63
CA ARG A 50 -6.71 -15.85 -1.83
C ARG A 50 -6.94 -14.41 -2.28
N SER A 51 -6.95 -14.16 -3.58
CA SER A 51 -7.20 -12.81 -4.10
C SER A 51 -8.63 -12.32 -3.85
N LEU A 52 -9.63 -13.22 -3.83
CA LEU A 52 -11.00 -12.88 -3.43
C LEU A 52 -11.10 -12.57 -1.94
N GLN A 53 -10.48 -13.41 -1.09
CA GLN A 53 -10.46 -13.22 0.36
C GLN A 53 -9.76 -11.91 0.76
N ASN A 54 -8.62 -11.62 0.15
CA ASN A 54 -7.78 -10.49 0.53
C ASN A 54 -8.12 -9.22 -0.27
N ARG A 55 -9.17 -9.22 -1.10
CA ARG A 55 -9.51 -8.07 -1.96
C ARG A 55 -9.76 -6.80 -1.13
N TYR A 56 -10.56 -6.95 -0.08
CA TYR A 56 -10.90 -5.85 0.83
C TYR A 56 -9.67 -5.37 1.61
N GLU A 57 -8.89 -6.31 2.15
CA GLU A 57 -7.66 -5.99 2.88
C GLU A 57 -6.67 -5.24 2.00
N ARG A 58 -6.44 -5.71 0.77
CA ARG A 58 -5.55 -5.04 -0.19
C ARG A 58 -6.05 -3.64 -0.57
N GLN A 59 -7.36 -3.46 -0.72
CA GLN A 59 -7.94 -2.14 -1.00
C GLN A 59 -7.72 -1.19 0.17
N LYS A 60 -7.93 -1.66 1.40
CA LYS A 60 -7.67 -0.90 2.61
C LYS A 60 -6.19 -0.55 2.76
N GLU A 61 -5.29 -1.52 2.55
CA GLU A 61 -3.84 -1.30 2.58
C GLU A 61 -3.40 -0.25 1.55
N PHE A 62 -4.00 -0.27 0.36
CA PHE A 62 -3.74 0.71 -0.67
C PHE A 62 -4.21 2.12 -0.27
N ASP A 63 -5.43 2.24 0.25
CA ASP A 63 -5.97 3.51 0.73
C ASP A 63 -5.14 4.07 1.90
N ASP A 64 -4.74 3.21 2.84
CA ASP A 64 -3.87 3.55 3.97
C ASP A 64 -2.48 4.01 3.46
N PHE A 65 -1.92 3.32 2.46
CA PHE A 65 -0.66 3.69 1.84
C PHE A 65 -0.73 5.06 1.16
N VAL A 66 -1.75 5.31 0.33
CA VAL A 66 -1.95 6.60 -0.33
C VAL A 66 -2.16 7.72 0.68
N THR A 67 -2.87 7.44 1.77
CA THR A 67 -3.09 8.40 2.87
C THR A 67 -1.77 8.78 3.52
N LYS A 68 -0.93 7.81 3.89
CA LYS A 68 0.42 8.08 4.44
C LYS A 68 1.31 8.81 3.44
N LEU A 69 1.24 8.47 2.16
CA LEU A 69 2.02 9.15 1.13
C LEU A 69 1.64 10.64 1.02
N LYS A 70 0.35 10.95 1.09
CA LYS A 70 -0.15 12.33 1.14
C LYS A 70 0.32 13.05 2.41
N GLU A 71 0.41 12.37 3.54
CA GLU A 71 0.94 12.94 4.78
C GLU A 71 2.43 13.24 4.66
N TYR A 72 3.24 12.30 4.15
CA TYR A 72 4.68 12.49 3.97
C TYR A 72 5.00 13.57 2.94
N SER A 73 4.18 13.69 1.89
CA SER A 73 4.32 14.75 0.88
C SER A 73 4.11 16.16 1.43
N LYS A 74 3.51 16.33 2.61
CA LYS A 74 3.37 17.66 3.24
C LYS A 74 4.65 18.14 3.91
N SER A 75 5.61 17.23 4.13
CA SER A 75 6.91 17.60 4.68
C SER A 75 7.83 18.14 3.61
N ASN A 76 8.72 19.06 4.01
CA ASN A 76 9.82 19.53 3.17
C ASN A 76 10.96 18.50 3.04
N ARG A 77 10.91 17.41 3.81
CA ARG A 77 11.90 16.34 3.72
C ARG A 77 11.52 15.33 2.64
N PRO A 78 12.49 14.62 2.05
CA PRO A 78 12.20 13.54 1.12
C PRO A 78 11.28 12.47 1.74
N ILE A 79 10.36 11.94 0.92
CA ILE A 79 9.34 10.97 1.37
C ILE A 79 9.95 9.75 2.06
N TRP A 80 11.11 9.27 1.60
CA TRP A 80 11.79 8.11 2.18
C TRP A 80 12.33 8.38 3.59
N GLU A 81 12.74 9.60 3.91
CA GLU A 81 13.20 9.97 5.25
C GLU A 81 12.03 10.04 6.22
N GLU A 82 10.93 10.67 5.81
CA GLU A 82 9.69 10.71 6.61
C GLU A 82 9.11 9.32 6.86
N ALA A 83 9.10 8.47 5.85
CA ALA A 83 8.67 7.08 5.99
C ALA A 83 9.54 6.32 7.00
N ALA A 84 10.87 6.47 6.93
CA ALA A 84 11.79 5.83 7.88
C ALA A 84 11.61 6.35 9.32
N ILE A 85 11.35 7.65 9.50
CA ILE A 85 11.06 8.24 10.81
C ILE A 85 9.73 7.72 11.36
N ALA A 86 8.69 7.67 10.51
CA ALA A 86 7.39 7.13 10.89
C ALA A 86 7.49 5.65 11.28
N GLU A 87 8.28 4.85 10.57
CA GLU A 87 8.51 3.45 10.90
C GLU A 87 9.24 3.29 12.25
N ARG A 88 10.25 4.11 12.53
CA ARG A 88 10.95 4.11 13.84
C ARG A 88 9.99 4.43 14.98
N LYS A 89 9.19 5.48 14.83
CA LYS A 89 8.17 5.86 15.82
C LYS A 89 7.12 4.77 16.02
N ALA A 90 6.68 4.11 14.95
CA ALA A 90 5.73 3.00 15.04
C ALA A 90 6.31 1.79 15.78
N LYS A 91 7.61 1.50 15.61
CA LYS A 91 8.29 0.42 16.34
C LYS A 91 8.43 0.76 17.83
N GLU A 92 8.84 1.99 18.14
CA GLU A 92 8.96 2.47 19.53
C GLU A 92 7.61 2.43 20.26
N GLY A 93 6.54 2.90 19.61
CA GLY A 93 5.18 2.86 20.16
C GLY A 93 4.70 1.43 20.46
N LYS A 94 4.97 0.47 19.57
CA LYS A 94 4.63 -0.94 19.80
C LYS A 94 5.36 -1.53 21.00
N ILE A 95 6.66 -1.22 21.15
CA ILE A 95 7.45 -1.69 22.30
C ILE A 95 6.89 -1.11 23.60
N GLU A 96 6.52 0.16 23.60
CA GLU A 96 5.93 0.82 24.78
C GLU A 96 4.55 0.25 25.14
N GLU A 97 3.71 -0.04 24.14
CA GLU A 97 2.42 -0.71 24.33
C GLU A 97 2.58 -2.12 24.89
N GLU A 98 3.51 -2.92 24.34
CA GLU A 98 3.81 -4.27 24.84
C GLU A 98 4.33 -4.26 26.28
N MET A 99 5.17 -3.28 26.62
CA MET A 99 5.67 -3.09 28.00
C MET A 99 4.52 -2.77 28.97
N LYS A 100 3.64 -1.84 28.62
CA LYS A 100 2.46 -1.50 29.45
C LYS A 100 1.54 -2.71 29.63
N LEU A 101 1.28 -3.45 28.57
CA LEU A 101 0.42 -4.63 28.61
C LEU A 101 1.04 -5.75 29.48
N MET A 102 2.35 -5.90 29.44
CA MET A 102 3.08 -6.83 30.33
C MET A 102 3.04 -6.40 31.79
N GLU A 103 3.14 -5.11 32.09
CA GLU A 103 2.98 -4.57 33.44
C GLU A 103 1.56 -4.77 33.98
N GLU A 104 0.53 -4.51 33.16
CA GLU A 104 -0.87 -4.77 33.51
C GLU A 104 -1.13 -6.26 33.79
N ILE A 105 -0.58 -7.17 32.97
CA ILE A 105 -0.68 -8.62 33.20
C ILE A 105 0.02 -9.01 34.51
N ARG A 106 1.17 -8.40 34.84
CA ARG A 106 1.88 -8.66 36.10
C ARG A 106 1.09 -8.16 37.30
N ALA A 107 0.57 -6.94 37.26
CA ALA A 107 -0.28 -6.37 38.30
C ALA A 107 -1.53 -7.23 38.53
N ARG A 108 -2.21 -7.65 37.45
CA ARG A 108 -3.38 -8.55 37.53
C ARG A 108 -3.04 -9.90 38.16
N LYS A 109 -1.87 -10.48 37.83
CA LYS A 109 -1.39 -11.73 38.46
C LYS A 109 -1.11 -11.55 39.95
N GLU A 110 -0.61 -10.39 40.39
CA GLU A 110 -0.36 -10.10 41.79
C GLU A 110 -1.66 -9.88 42.59
N GLU A 111 -2.65 -9.21 42.00
CA GLU A 111 -4.00 -9.08 42.58
C GLU A 111 -4.71 -10.43 42.71
N MET A 112 -4.56 -11.32 41.72
CA MET A 112 -5.08 -12.69 41.79
C MET A 112 -4.39 -13.52 42.88
N LYS A 113 -3.09 -13.32 43.11
CA LYS A 113 -2.35 -13.96 44.22
C LYS A 113 -2.78 -13.40 45.59
N LYS A 114 -3.03 -12.10 45.70
CA LYS A 114 -3.45 -11.43 46.95
C LYS A 114 -4.91 -11.69 47.32
N SER A 115 -5.81 -11.84 46.33
CA SER A 115 -7.23 -12.13 46.55
C SER A 115 -7.52 -13.60 46.90
N GLY A 116 -6.51 -14.46 46.99
CA GLY A 116 -6.64 -15.81 47.55
C GLY A 116 -7.56 -16.75 46.77
N THR A 117 -7.87 -16.45 45.51
CA THR A 117 -8.69 -17.35 44.68
C THR A 117 -7.78 -18.46 44.14
N LYS A 118 -7.76 -19.61 44.82
CA LYS A 118 -7.06 -20.83 44.35
C LYS A 118 -7.68 -21.26 43.02
N LEU A 119 -6.84 -21.39 41.99
CA LEU A 119 -7.17 -22.20 40.81
C LEU A 119 -7.48 -23.62 41.29
N VAL A 120 -8.69 -24.10 41.00
CA VAL A 120 -8.98 -25.54 41.06
C VAL A 120 -8.08 -26.20 40.00
N PRO A 121 -7.17 -27.11 40.38
CA PRO A 121 -6.40 -27.86 39.41
C PRO A 121 -7.29 -29.01 38.93
N GLY A 122 -7.84 -28.90 37.72
CA GLY A 122 -8.68 -29.96 37.16
C GLY A 122 -9.16 -29.64 35.76
N GLY A 123 -8.43 -30.14 34.77
CA GLY A 123 -8.79 -30.08 33.36
C GLY A 123 -7.73 -30.75 32.49
N SER A 124 -7.44 -32.02 32.77
CA SER A 124 -6.86 -32.95 31.80
C SER A 124 -7.97 -33.81 31.20
N LEU A 125 -7.86 -34.05 29.89
CA LEU A 125 -8.75 -34.79 28.97
C LEU A 125 -9.86 -33.97 28.31
#